data_AF-A0A2D8LTC9-F1
#
_entry.id   AF-A0A2D8LTC9-F1
#
_cell.length_a   1.000
_cell.length_b   1.000
_cell.length_c   1.000
_cell.angle_alpha   90.00
_cell.angle_beta   90.00
_cell.angle_gamma   90.00
#
_symmetry.space_group_name_H-M   'P 1'
#
loop_
_entity.id
_entity.type
_entity.pdbx_description
1 polymer ?
#
loop_
_entity_poly.entity_id
_entity_poly.type
_entity_poly.pdbx_seq_one_letter_code
_entity_poly.pdbx_strand_id
1 'polypeptide(L)'
;MTQTAVPNSEHPSSNPTNPTNPSWSRYGWLLGREFLLLIGGLAAYRAVRLLVKDEIDVAFANSERVIDFQQTLGILNEMHLQDLIVSSDASIWLLNRYYFFAHFLGTAIWVVWMYTRHYEHYGRVRRVLFGTTFSALVIHVAFPLAPPRWFPDMGFVDTLQEHGPKIYDAEAISNTANQIAAMPSLHVGWALIGAWAIIKASTSRWRWIAALHPAGMTAAVVLTANHWWLDAIIAALLVAVVWVADAPIQRWLERRKQQSVRQPSAA
;
A
#
# COMPACT_ATOMS: atom_id res chain seq x y z
N MET A 1 -20.58 33.83 -76.11
CA MET A 1 -20.82 32.96 -74.94
C MET A 1 -19.72 31.93 -74.89
N THR A 2 -18.67 32.19 -74.11
CA THR A 2 -17.61 31.20 -73.86
C THR A 2 -17.08 31.45 -72.45
N GLN A 3 -17.43 30.54 -71.55
CA GLN A 3 -17.06 30.53 -70.13
C GLN A 3 -15.67 29.90 -70.03
N THR A 4 -14.68 30.64 -69.52
CA THR A 4 -13.35 30.10 -69.19
C THR A 4 -13.21 30.02 -67.68
N ALA A 5 -12.91 28.80 -67.21
CA ALA A 5 -12.88 28.41 -65.82
C ALA A 5 -11.68 29.00 -65.07
N VAL A 6 -11.91 29.40 -63.83
CA VAL A 6 -10.89 29.80 -62.84
C VAL A 6 -10.28 28.53 -62.23
N PRO A 7 -8.95 28.42 -62.04
CA PRO A 7 -8.37 27.28 -61.33
C PRO A 7 -8.53 27.46 -59.81
N ASN A 8 -9.06 26.44 -59.15
CA ASN A 8 -9.12 26.33 -57.69
C ASN A 8 -7.71 26.32 -57.10
N SER A 9 -7.47 27.17 -56.10
CA SER A 9 -6.30 27.11 -55.22
C SER A 9 -6.57 26.08 -54.11
N GLU A 10 -5.78 25.02 -54.09
CA GLU A 10 -5.80 24.04 -53.00
C GLU A 10 -5.10 24.64 -51.76
N HIS A 11 -5.89 24.89 -50.71
CA HIS A 11 -5.37 25.12 -49.36
C HIS A 11 -4.88 23.79 -48.78
N PRO A 12 -3.63 23.68 -48.27
CA PRO A 12 -3.21 22.52 -47.52
C PRO A 12 -3.95 22.49 -46.18
N SER A 13 -4.75 21.45 -45.98
CA SER A 13 -5.40 21.15 -44.70
C SER A 13 -4.33 20.85 -43.65
N SER A 14 -4.19 21.75 -42.68
CA SER A 14 -3.44 21.50 -41.46
C SER A 14 -4.16 20.43 -40.64
N ASN A 15 -3.69 19.19 -40.75
CA ASN A 15 -4.10 18.11 -39.86
C ASN A 15 -3.69 18.47 -38.42
N PRO A 16 -4.62 18.69 -37.47
CA PRO A 16 -4.25 18.82 -36.08
C PRO A 16 -3.81 17.44 -35.59
N THR A 17 -2.54 17.31 -35.21
CA THR A 17 -1.99 16.13 -34.55
C THR A 17 -2.83 15.84 -33.30
N ASN A 18 -3.67 14.82 -33.39
CA ASN A 18 -4.52 14.34 -32.30
C ASN A 18 -3.60 13.92 -31.13
N PRO A 19 -3.77 14.45 -29.90
CA PRO A 19 -2.96 14.01 -28.77
C PRO A 19 -3.19 12.52 -28.57
N THR A 20 -2.12 11.74 -28.59
CA THR A 20 -2.15 10.27 -28.52
C THR A 20 -2.90 9.82 -27.27
N ASN A 21 -4.19 9.51 -27.40
CA ASN A 21 -4.94 8.83 -26.37
C ASN A 21 -4.35 7.41 -26.26
N PRO A 22 -3.72 7.05 -25.13
CA PRO A 22 -3.19 5.70 -24.96
C PRO A 22 -4.32 4.67 -25.15
N SER A 23 -4.16 3.78 -26.13
CA SER A 23 -5.16 2.77 -26.48
C SER A 23 -5.42 1.84 -25.30
N TRP A 24 -6.69 1.43 -25.13
CA TRP A 24 -7.12 0.47 -24.12
C TRP A 24 -6.28 -0.83 -24.10
N SER A 25 -5.72 -1.23 -25.24
CA SER A 25 -4.80 -2.38 -25.36
C SER A 25 -3.47 -2.22 -24.60
N ARG A 26 -2.92 -0.99 -24.55
CA ARG A 26 -1.68 -0.69 -23.81
C ARG A 26 -1.91 -0.73 -22.30
N TYR A 27 -3.07 -0.24 -21.86
CA TYR A 27 -3.48 -0.30 -20.46
C TYR A 27 -3.79 -1.73 -20.00
N GLY A 28 -4.49 -2.52 -20.81
CA GLY A 28 -4.78 -3.93 -20.50
C GLY A 28 -3.52 -4.79 -20.36
N TRP A 29 -2.54 -4.63 -21.25
CA TRP A 29 -1.26 -5.33 -21.18
C TRP A 29 -0.44 -4.97 -19.93
N LEU A 30 -0.41 -3.69 -19.56
CA LEU A 30 0.31 -3.22 -18.37
C LEU A 30 -0.32 -3.74 -17.08
N LEU A 31 -1.65 -3.74 -16.99
CA LEU A 31 -2.39 -4.35 -15.87
C LEU A 31 -2.16 -5.86 -15.80
N GLY A 32 -2.18 -6.57 -16.92
CA GLY A 32 -1.91 -8.02 -16.96
C GLY A 32 -0.52 -8.35 -16.42
N ARG A 33 0.50 -7.57 -16.80
CA ARG A 33 1.86 -7.72 -16.23
C ARG A 33 1.90 -7.43 -14.74
N GLU A 34 1.16 -6.42 -14.27
CA GLU A 34 1.09 -6.05 -12.85
C GLU A 34 0.43 -7.14 -12.01
N PHE A 35 -0.67 -7.73 -12.50
CA PHE A 35 -1.29 -8.89 -11.87
C PHE A 35 -0.34 -10.10 -11.82
N LEU A 36 0.41 -10.36 -12.88
CA LEU A 36 1.40 -11.44 -12.89
C LEU A 36 2.52 -11.23 -11.86
N LEU A 37 3.02 -10.00 -11.71
CA LEU A 37 4.03 -9.68 -10.69
C LEU A 37 3.48 -9.82 -9.27
N LEU A 38 2.23 -9.39 -9.06
CA LEU A 38 1.52 -9.53 -7.79
C LEU A 38 1.28 -10.99 -7.42
N ILE A 39 0.70 -11.76 -8.35
CA ILE A 39 0.39 -13.18 -8.16
C ILE A 39 1.68 -13.96 -8.01
N GLY A 40 2.71 -13.69 -8.83
CA GLY A 40 4.01 -14.33 -8.74
C GLY A 40 4.71 -14.04 -7.41
N GLY A 41 4.71 -12.79 -6.96
CA GLY A 41 5.27 -12.40 -5.65
C GLY A 41 4.52 -13.02 -4.48
N LEU A 42 3.18 -13.04 -4.53
CA LEU A 42 2.35 -13.68 -3.51
C LEU A 42 2.54 -15.21 -3.49
N ALA A 43 2.65 -15.83 -4.66
CA ALA A 43 2.91 -17.26 -4.79
C ALA A 43 4.31 -17.61 -4.26
N ALA A 44 5.33 -16.81 -4.57
CA ALA A 44 6.68 -16.98 -4.02
C ALA A 44 6.68 -16.83 -2.50
N TYR A 45 6.02 -15.79 -1.95
CA TYR A 45 5.86 -15.62 -0.51
C TYR A 45 5.17 -16.82 0.14
N ARG A 46 4.03 -17.28 -0.42
CA ARG A 46 3.31 -18.45 0.09
C ARG A 46 4.17 -19.71 0.02
N ALA A 47 4.92 -19.91 -1.06
CA ALA A 47 5.83 -21.04 -1.21
C ALA A 47 6.93 -21.03 -0.16
N VAL A 48 7.59 -19.88 0.05
CA VAL A 48 8.60 -19.72 1.11
C VAL A 48 7.98 -19.98 2.49
N ARG A 49 6.78 -19.46 2.77
CA ARG A 49 6.09 -19.68 4.05
C ARG A 49 5.69 -21.15 4.25
N LEU A 50 5.30 -21.86 3.20
CA LEU A 50 5.02 -23.29 3.28
C LEU A 50 6.28 -24.11 3.64
N LEU A 51 7.46 -23.61 3.28
CA LEU A 51 8.76 -24.21 3.62
C LEU A 51 9.23 -23.81 5.03
N VAL A 52 8.90 -22.60 5.50
CA VAL A 52 9.23 -22.07 6.84
C VAL A 52 8.11 -22.41 7.84
N LYS A 53 7.73 -23.68 7.90
CA LYS A 53 6.65 -24.13 8.79
C LYS A 53 7.07 -24.01 10.27
N ASP A 54 6.21 -23.35 11.04
CA ASP A 54 6.08 -23.43 12.50
C ASP A 54 7.24 -22.90 13.36
N GLU A 55 7.58 -21.63 13.18
CA GLU A 55 8.42 -20.87 14.12
C GLU A 55 7.59 -19.97 15.06
N ILE A 56 6.52 -20.52 15.65
CA ILE A 56 5.70 -19.78 16.63
C ILE A 56 6.58 -19.34 17.81
N ASP A 57 7.44 -20.23 18.32
CA ASP A 57 8.35 -19.93 19.43
C ASP A 57 9.32 -18.79 19.09
N VAL A 58 9.83 -18.74 17.85
CA VAL A 58 10.69 -17.64 17.40
C VAL A 58 9.89 -16.34 17.27
N ALA A 59 8.63 -16.41 16.84
CA ALA A 59 7.77 -15.25 16.77
C ALA A 59 7.52 -14.63 18.15
N PHE A 60 7.28 -15.46 19.17
CA PHE A 60 7.18 -15.01 20.57
C PHE A 60 8.51 -14.44 21.09
N ALA A 61 9.63 -15.14 20.87
CA ALA A 61 10.95 -14.66 21.30
C ALA A 61 11.34 -13.32 20.63
N ASN A 62 10.98 -13.13 19.35
CA ASN A 62 11.17 -11.84 18.68
C ASN A 62 10.27 -10.75 19.25
N SER A 63 9.04 -11.09 19.66
CA SER A 63 8.13 -10.14 20.31
C SER A 63 8.64 -9.72 21.68
N GLU A 64 9.19 -10.63 22.48
CA GLU A 64 9.85 -10.28 23.75
C GLU A 64 10.99 -9.26 23.53
N ARG A 65 11.83 -9.46 22.50
CA ARG A 65 12.87 -8.48 22.13
C ARG A 65 12.28 -7.11 21.75
N VAL A 66 11.17 -7.10 21.01
CA VAL A 66 10.46 -5.86 20.66
C VAL A 66 9.91 -5.19 21.91
N ILE A 67 9.29 -5.95 22.80
CA ILE A 67 8.75 -5.47 24.09
C ILE A 67 9.87 -4.83 24.91
N ASP A 68 10.99 -5.52 25.12
CA ASP A 68 12.16 -5.01 25.87
C ASP A 68 12.71 -3.72 25.26
N PHE A 69 12.79 -3.67 23.93
CA PHE A 69 13.23 -2.48 23.21
C PHE A 69 12.27 -1.30 23.40
N GLN A 70 10.96 -1.54 23.29
CA GLN A 70 9.94 -0.52 23.51
C GLN A 70 9.91 -0.03 24.96
N GLN A 71 10.13 -0.93 25.94
CA GLN A 71 10.29 -0.57 27.34
C GLN A 71 11.51 0.31 27.56
N THR A 72 12.65 -0.03 26.96
CA THR A 72 13.88 0.77 27.04
C THR A 72 13.68 2.18 26.47
N LEU A 73 12.88 2.31 25.41
CA LEU A 73 12.51 3.60 24.82
C LEU A 73 11.39 4.33 25.58
N GLY A 74 10.75 3.69 26.55
CA GLY A 74 9.62 4.25 27.31
C GLY A 74 8.34 4.44 26.49
N ILE A 75 8.18 3.69 25.38
CA ILE A 75 7.02 3.80 24.49
C ILE A 75 6.06 2.61 24.59
N LEU A 76 6.35 1.61 25.44
CA LEU A 76 5.46 0.47 25.68
C LEU A 76 4.21 0.94 26.45
N ASN A 77 3.18 1.36 25.73
CA ASN A 77 1.91 1.82 26.29
C ASN A 77 0.69 1.28 25.54
N GLU A 78 0.88 0.34 24.61
CA GLU A 78 -0.15 -0.22 23.75
C GLU A 78 -1.30 -0.84 24.54
N MET A 79 -1.00 -1.51 25.66
CA MET A 79 -2.03 -2.07 26.56
C MET A 79 -2.94 -0.96 27.11
N HIS A 80 -2.36 0.10 27.69
CA HIS A 80 -3.13 1.23 28.21
C HIS A 80 -3.95 1.93 27.12
N LEU A 81 -3.46 1.94 25.87
CA LEU A 81 -4.20 2.47 24.74
C LEU A 81 -5.37 1.58 24.36
N GLN A 82 -5.19 0.25 24.35
CA GLN A 82 -6.28 -0.69 24.11
C GLN A 82 -7.36 -0.59 25.19
N ASP A 83 -6.99 -0.39 26.46
CA ASP A 83 -7.95 -0.22 27.57
C ASP A 83 -8.93 0.95 27.32
N LEU A 84 -8.52 1.98 26.57
CA LEU A 84 -9.39 3.11 26.21
C LEU A 84 -10.58 2.70 25.34
N ILE A 85 -10.45 1.60 24.58
CA ILE A 85 -11.48 1.15 23.64
C ILE A 85 -12.15 -0.16 24.05
N VAL A 86 -11.50 -0.97 24.90
CA VAL A 86 -11.93 -2.34 25.20
C VAL A 86 -13.31 -2.38 25.88
N SER A 87 -13.68 -1.32 26.59
CA SER A 87 -15.00 -1.18 27.22
C SER A 87 -16.12 -0.76 26.26
N SER A 88 -15.82 -0.56 24.97
CA SER A 88 -16.76 -0.04 23.97
C SER A 88 -16.83 -0.93 22.73
N ASP A 89 -17.82 -1.83 22.71
CA ASP A 89 -18.12 -2.69 21.55
C ASP A 89 -18.22 -1.91 20.24
N ALA A 90 -18.82 -0.72 20.27
CA ALA A 90 -18.96 0.15 19.11
C ALA A 90 -17.61 0.64 18.57
N SER A 91 -16.67 0.99 19.47
CA SER A 91 -15.33 1.45 19.10
C SER A 91 -14.53 0.30 18.49
N ILE A 92 -14.55 -0.87 19.12
CA ILE A 92 -13.91 -2.08 18.61
C ILE A 92 -14.47 -2.45 17.24
N TRP A 93 -15.80 -2.49 17.10
CA TRP A 93 -16.47 -2.79 15.83
C TRP A 93 -16.06 -1.80 14.72
N LEU A 94 -16.04 -0.50 15.03
CA LEU A 94 -15.67 0.53 14.07
C LEU A 94 -14.21 0.40 13.61
N LEU A 95 -13.28 0.21 14.55
CA LEU A 95 -11.85 0.07 14.24
C LEU A 95 -11.57 -1.21 13.47
N ASN A 96 -12.18 -2.33 13.88
CA ASN A 96 -12.10 -3.60 13.15
C ASN A 96 -12.61 -3.47 11.70
N ARG A 97 -13.71 -2.75 11.51
CA ARG A 97 -14.27 -2.54 10.18
C ARG A 97 -13.45 -1.56 9.34
N TYR A 98 -12.96 -0.50 9.98
CA TYR A 98 -12.11 0.49 9.34
C TYR A 98 -10.81 -0.13 8.85
N TYR A 99 -10.09 -0.88 9.68
CA TYR A 99 -8.83 -1.49 9.24
C TYR A 99 -9.08 -2.42 8.04
N PHE A 100 -10.13 -3.23 8.10
CA PHE A 100 -10.42 -4.21 7.05
C PHE A 100 -10.75 -3.54 5.70
N PHE A 101 -11.74 -2.64 5.68
CA PHE A 101 -12.18 -2.02 4.43
C PHE A 101 -11.21 -0.95 3.94
N ALA A 102 -10.69 -0.11 4.84
CA ALA A 102 -9.79 0.96 4.42
C ALA A 102 -8.47 0.40 3.88
N HIS A 103 -8.03 -0.78 4.34
CA HIS A 103 -6.84 -1.41 3.80
C HIS A 103 -7.06 -1.94 2.39
N PHE A 104 -7.90 -2.96 2.18
CA PHE A 104 -8.03 -3.59 0.86
C PHE A 104 -8.87 -2.76 -0.11
N LEU A 105 -10.12 -2.44 0.26
CA LEU A 105 -11.04 -1.72 -0.62
C LEU A 105 -10.57 -0.27 -0.81
N GLY A 106 -10.16 0.40 0.26
CA GLY A 106 -9.60 1.74 0.21
C GLY A 106 -8.35 1.80 -0.69
N THR A 107 -7.47 0.80 -0.59
CA THR A 107 -6.30 0.72 -1.48
C THR A 107 -6.68 0.51 -2.93
N ALA A 108 -7.59 -0.41 -3.22
CA ALA A 108 -8.07 -0.62 -4.58
C ALA A 108 -8.65 0.67 -5.18
N ILE A 109 -9.45 1.41 -4.41
CA ILE A 109 -10.05 2.68 -4.85
C ILE A 109 -8.98 3.70 -5.22
N TRP A 110 -8.02 3.99 -4.34
CA TRP A 110 -7.03 5.03 -4.64
C TRP A 110 -6.06 4.59 -5.74
N VAL A 111 -5.72 3.30 -5.84
CA VAL A 111 -4.88 2.75 -6.91
C VAL A 111 -5.58 2.89 -8.26
N VAL A 112 -6.86 2.53 -8.35
CA VAL A 112 -7.66 2.67 -9.59
C VAL A 112 -7.84 4.15 -9.94
N TRP A 113 -8.10 5.01 -8.96
CA TRP A 113 -8.19 6.45 -9.19
C TRP A 113 -6.87 7.02 -9.73
N MET A 114 -5.73 6.64 -9.15
CA MET A 114 -4.41 7.03 -9.65
C MET A 114 -4.17 6.52 -11.06
N TYR A 115 -4.52 5.26 -11.33
CA TYR A 115 -4.33 4.65 -12.65
C TYR A 115 -5.16 5.34 -13.74
N THR A 116 -6.43 5.66 -13.44
CA THR A 116 -7.39 6.18 -14.42
C THR A 116 -7.34 7.68 -14.60
N ARG A 117 -7.00 8.44 -13.54
CA ARG A 117 -7.05 9.91 -13.54
C ARG A 117 -5.69 10.60 -13.38
N HIS A 118 -4.70 9.92 -12.81
CA HIS A 118 -3.39 10.50 -12.45
C HIS A 118 -2.23 9.60 -12.86
N TYR A 119 -2.31 9.06 -14.07
CA TYR A 119 -1.37 8.06 -14.59
C TYR A 119 0.08 8.58 -14.63
N GLU A 120 0.25 9.89 -14.78
CA GLU A 120 1.54 10.60 -14.72
C GLU A 120 2.28 10.39 -13.40
N HIS A 121 1.56 10.19 -12.30
CA HIS A 121 2.11 9.93 -10.98
C HIS A 121 2.07 8.43 -10.61
N TYR A 122 1.14 7.69 -11.21
CA TYR A 122 0.90 6.28 -10.93
C TYR A 122 2.17 5.43 -10.97
N GLY A 123 3.02 5.61 -11.99
CA GLY A 123 4.24 4.81 -12.15
C GLY A 123 5.17 4.87 -10.94
N ARG A 124 5.32 6.05 -10.30
CA ARG A 124 6.14 6.20 -9.09
C ARG A 124 5.48 5.55 -7.89
N VAL A 125 4.22 5.88 -7.67
CA VAL A 125 3.44 5.38 -6.52
C VAL A 125 3.40 3.86 -6.53
N ARG A 126 3.17 3.26 -7.70
CA ARG A 126 3.17 1.82 -7.92
C ARG A 126 4.50 1.17 -7.53
N ARG A 127 5.65 1.74 -7.93
CA ARG A 127 6.96 1.16 -7.58
C ARG A 127 7.23 1.25 -6.08
N VAL A 128 6.84 2.34 -5.44
CA VAL A 128 6.95 2.45 -3.97
C VAL A 128 6.03 1.44 -3.28
N LEU A 129 4.77 1.30 -3.72
CA LEU A 129 3.84 0.30 -3.19
C LEU A 129 4.40 -1.13 -3.31
N PHE A 130 4.85 -1.53 -4.49
CA PHE A 130 5.41 -2.86 -4.69
C PHE A 130 6.74 -3.06 -3.99
N GLY A 131 7.63 -2.07 -4.01
CA GLY A 131 8.94 -2.14 -3.34
C GLY A 131 8.77 -2.30 -1.82
N THR A 132 7.89 -1.51 -1.20
CA THR A 132 7.57 -1.62 0.22
C THR A 132 6.92 -2.96 0.52
N THR A 133 5.93 -3.38 -0.27
CA THR A 133 5.21 -4.64 -0.02
C THR A 133 6.14 -5.84 -0.12
N PHE A 134 6.95 -5.91 -1.17
CA PHE A 134 7.91 -7.00 -1.36
C PHE A 134 8.94 -7.03 -0.24
N SER A 135 9.50 -5.87 0.13
CA SER A 135 10.49 -5.77 1.21
C SER A 135 9.88 -6.19 2.56
N ALA A 136 8.65 -5.78 2.84
CA ALA A 136 7.92 -6.20 4.04
C ALA A 136 7.71 -7.71 4.08
N LEU A 137 7.31 -8.33 2.96
CA LEU A 137 7.13 -9.79 2.88
C LEU A 137 8.45 -10.55 3.14
N VAL A 138 9.58 -10.02 2.66
CA VAL A 138 10.91 -10.58 2.97
C VAL A 138 11.20 -10.46 4.47
N ILE A 139 10.91 -9.31 5.09
CA ILE A 139 11.09 -9.11 6.53
C ILE A 139 10.16 -10.03 7.33
N HIS A 140 8.91 -10.22 6.91
CA HIS A 140 7.95 -11.14 7.57
C HIS A 140 8.43 -12.58 7.59
N VAL A 141 9.18 -13.00 6.56
CA VAL A 141 9.80 -14.33 6.53
C VAL A 141 11.05 -14.35 7.41
N ALA A 142 11.89 -13.33 7.36
CA ALA A 142 13.17 -13.28 8.08
C ALA A 142 13.02 -12.98 9.58
N PHE A 143 11.92 -12.33 9.97
CA PHE A 143 11.63 -11.89 11.32
C PHE A 143 10.14 -12.12 11.62
N PRO A 144 9.72 -13.39 11.82
CA PRO A 144 8.38 -13.66 12.30
C PRO A 144 8.19 -12.99 13.66
N LEU A 145 7.04 -12.37 13.88
CA LEU A 145 6.74 -11.58 15.06
C LEU A 145 5.29 -11.78 15.49
N ALA A 146 5.09 -12.19 16.74
CA ALA A 146 3.76 -12.37 17.32
C ALA A 146 3.12 -11.00 17.66
N PRO A 147 1.83 -10.81 17.32
CA PRO A 147 1.12 -9.55 17.58
C PRO A 147 0.75 -9.41 19.07
N PRO A 148 0.45 -8.19 19.56
CA PRO A 148 0.11 -7.96 20.97
C PRO A 148 -1.07 -8.80 21.48
N ARG A 149 -2.09 -9.06 20.64
CA ARG A 149 -3.26 -9.88 21.00
C ARG A 149 -2.94 -11.32 21.42
N TRP A 150 -1.71 -11.80 21.20
CA TRP A 150 -1.25 -13.11 21.64
C TRP A 150 -0.60 -13.09 23.03
N PHE A 151 -0.58 -11.94 23.71
CA PHE A 151 0.00 -11.75 25.05
C PHE A 151 -1.11 -11.43 26.08
N PRO A 152 -2.03 -12.37 26.37
CA PRO A 152 -3.09 -12.14 27.35
C PRO A 152 -2.53 -11.95 28.77
N ASP A 153 -1.38 -12.53 29.08
CA ASP A 153 -0.69 -12.36 30.37
C ASP A 153 -0.22 -10.91 30.60
N MET A 154 -0.08 -10.12 29.53
CA MET A 154 0.20 -8.67 29.60
C MET A 154 -1.07 -7.82 29.60
N GLY A 155 -2.27 -8.42 29.58
CA GLY A 155 -3.56 -7.72 29.58
C GLY A 155 -4.12 -7.39 28.20
N PHE A 156 -3.51 -7.86 27.10
CA PHE A 156 -4.06 -7.62 25.76
C PHE A 156 -5.28 -8.50 25.47
N VAL A 157 -6.25 -7.93 24.75
CA VAL A 157 -7.47 -8.61 24.32
C VAL A 157 -7.46 -8.86 22.80
N ASP A 158 -7.80 -10.09 22.39
CA ASP A 158 -8.02 -10.42 20.98
C ASP A 158 -9.39 -9.94 20.50
N THR A 159 -9.45 -8.64 20.20
CA THR A 159 -10.67 -7.97 19.73
C THR A 159 -11.20 -8.53 18.41
N LEU A 160 -10.37 -9.23 17.62
CA LEU A 160 -10.79 -9.82 16.36
C LEU A 160 -11.58 -11.11 16.58
N GLN A 161 -11.16 -11.94 17.54
CA GLN A 161 -11.93 -13.12 17.93
C GLN A 161 -13.19 -12.75 18.73
N GLU A 162 -13.09 -11.82 19.66
CA GLU A 162 -14.21 -11.48 20.54
C GLU A 162 -15.30 -10.65 19.85
N HIS A 163 -14.90 -9.72 18.96
CA HIS A 163 -15.81 -8.72 18.38
C HIS A 163 -15.68 -8.54 16.87
N GLY A 164 -14.89 -9.37 16.20
CA GLY A 164 -14.74 -9.32 14.74
C GLY A 164 -16.05 -9.63 14.01
N PRO A 165 -16.19 -9.20 12.75
CA PRO A 165 -17.35 -9.56 11.96
C PRO A 165 -17.43 -11.10 11.82
N LYS A 166 -18.49 -11.71 12.38
CA LYS A 166 -18.82 -13.15 12.29
C LYS A 166 -18.98 -13.72 10.87
N ILE A 167 -18.72 -12.90 9.85
CA ILE A 167 -18.77 -13.23 8.43
C ILE A 167 -17.54 -14.07 8.04
N TYR A 168 -16.50 -14.07 8.87
CA TYR A 168 -15.33 -14.93 8.71
C TYR A 168 -15.44 -16.12 9.66
N ASP A 169 -15.30 -17.33 9.11
CA ASP A 169 -14.97 -18.50 9.89
C ASP A 169 -13.54 -18.36 10.45
N ALA A 170 -13.21 -19.14 11.49
CA ALA A 170 -11.89 -19.12 12.11
C ALA A 170 -10.76 -19.34 11.08
N GLU A 171 -11.07 -20.06 9.99
CA GLU A 171 -10.17 -20.32 8.88
C GLU A 171 -9.92 -19.08 7.99
N ALA A 172 -10.93 -18.27 7.69
CA ALA A 172 -10.73 -17.00 6.98
C ALA A 172 -9.98 -15.97 7.84
N ILE A 173 -10.24 -15.91 9.16
CA ILE A 173 -9.45 -15.10 10.13
C ILE A 173 -7.99 -15.59 10.17
N SER A 174 -7.76 -16.91 10.10
CA SER A 174 -6.40 -17.48 10.04
C SER A 174 -5.68 -17.16 8.73
N ASN A 175 -6.41 -17.03 7.62
CA ASN A 175 -5.88 -16.84 6.27
C ASN A 175 -5.74 -15.38 5.82
N THR A 176 -6.26 -14.39 6.57
CA THR A 176 -6.36 -13.02 6.05
C THR A 176 -4.99 -12.35 5.87
N ALA A 177 -3.99 -12.68 6.68
CA ALA A 177 -2.56 -12.50 6.42
C ALA A 177 -1.81 -13.07 7.63
N ASN A 178 -0.93 -14.05 7.39
CA ASN A 178 -0.03 -14.72 8.34
C ASN A 178 0.02 -14.10 9.75
N GLN A 179 -0.60 -14.74 10.76
CA GLN A 179 -0.81 -14.12 12.09
C GLN A 179 0.49 -13.74 12.83
N ILE A 180 1.64 -14.26 12.40
CA ILE A 180 2.98 -13.94 12.93
C ILE A 180 3.76 -12.94 12.05
N ALA A 181 3.08 -12.19 11.18
CA ALA A 181 3.69 -11.20 10.29
C ALA A 181 3.42 -9.77 10.78
N ALA A 182 3.65 -9.50 12.06
CA ALA A 182 3.33 -8.21 12.66
C ALA A 182 4.27 -7.08 12.14
N MET A 183 5.58 -7.29 12.09
CA MET A 183 6.53 -6.23 11.66
C MET A 183 7.13 -6.47 10.27
N PRO A 184 7.09 -5.49 9.35
CA PRO A 184 6.45 -4.18 9.46
C PRO A 184 4.95 -4.22 9.18
N SER A 185 4.21 -3.23 9.68
CA SER A 185 2.77 -3.11 9.41
C SER A 185 2.48 -2.66 7.99
N LEU A 186 2.08 -3.60 7.12
CA LEU A 186 1.64 -3.29 5.75
C LEU A 186 0.39 -2.40 5.72
N HIS A 187 -0.48 -2.51 6.73
CA HIS A 187 -1.63 -1.64 6.92
C HIS A 187 -1.24 -0.17 6.94
N VAL A 188 -0.31 0.18 7.85
CA VAL A 188 0.22 1.53 8.00
C VAL A 188 1.03 1.94 6.77
N GLY A 189 1.86 1.04 6.24
CA GLY A 189 2.67 1.31 5.04
C GLY A 189 1.83 1.69 3.82
N TRP A 190 0.76 0.95 3.54
CA TRP A 190 -0.14 1.23 2.42
C TRP A 190 -0.95 2.50 2.64
N ALA A 191 -1.40 2.74 3.88
CA ALA A 191 -2.08 3.97 4.25
C ALA A 191 -1.20 5.21 4.01
N LEU A 192 0.08 5.15 4.39
CA LEU A 192 1.07 6.22 4.15
C LEU A 192 1.27 6.48 2.65
N ILE A 193 1.43 5.42 1.85
CA ILE A 193 1.62 5.52 0.41
C ILE A 193 0.36 6.09 -0.26
N GLY A 194 -0.83 5.64 0.13
CA GLY A 194 -2.10 6.15 -0.37
C GLY A 194 -2.30 7.64 -0.04
N ALA A 195 -2.01 8.04 1.20
CA ALA A 195 -2.06 9.45 1.61
C ALA A 195 -1.10 10.31 0.77
N TRP A 196 0.15 9.87 0.63
CA TRP A 196 1.14 10.55 -0.21
C TRP A 196 0.67 10.65 -1.67
N ALA A 197 0.13 9.57 -2.24
CA ALA A 197 -0.37 9.54 -3.60
C ALA A 197 -1.50 10.56 -3.83
N ILE A 198 -2.49 10.58 -2.93
CA ILE A 198 -3.64 11.50 -3.00
C ILE A 198 -3.19 12.94 -2.85
N ILE A 199 -2.34 13.26 -1.86
CA ILE A 199 -1.84 14.61 -1.63
C ILE A 199 -1.03 15.12 -2.81
N LYS A 200 -0.22 14.23 -3.41
CA LYS A 200 0.61 14.58 -4.56
C LYS A 200 -0.20 14.81 -5.84
N ALA A 201 -1.21 13.99 -6.10
CA ALA A 201 -1.95 14.02 -7.35
C ALA A 201 -3.14 14.99 -7.35
N SER A 202 -3.77 15.21 -6.19
CA SER A 202 -4.95 16.08 -6.07
C SER A 202 -4.58 17.55 -5.89
N THR A 203 -5.29 18.44 -6.57
CA THR A 203 -5.22 19.91 -6.40
C THR A 203 -6.25 20.43 -5.40
N SER A 204 -7.18 19.59 -4.94
CA SER A 204 -8.24 19.97 -4.01
C SER A 204 -7.69 20.32 -2.62
N ARG A 205 -8.25 21.36 -1.98
CA ARG A 205 -7.93 21.69 -0.58
C ARG A 205 -8.21 20.55 0.39
N TRP A 206 -9.14 19.66 0.04
CA TRP A 206 -9.54 18.50 0.84
C TRP A 206 -8.53 17.35 0.81
N ARG A 207 -7.50 17.41 -0.05
CA ARG A 207 -6.47 16.34 -0.15
C ARG A 207 -5.76 16.05 1.16
N TRP A 208 -5.68 17.05 2.05
CA TRP A 208 -5.02 16.92 3.35
C TRP A 208 -5.77 16.01 4.32
N ILE A 209 -7.07 15.75 4.10
CA ILE A 209 -7.82 14.73 4.84
C ILE A 209 -7.15 13.35 4.67
N ALA A 210 -6.49 13.10 3.54
CA ALA A 210 -5.79 11.83 3.32
C ALA A 210 -4.65 11.61 4.34
N ALA A 211 -4.08 12.66 4.93
CA ALA A 211 -3.08 12.52 6.00
C ALA A 211 -3.66 11.99 7.32
N LEU A 212 -4.99 12.04 7.51
CA LEU A 212 -5.65 11.41 8.66
C LEU A 212 -5.69 9.88 8.52
N HIS A 213 -5.64 9.34 7.30
CA HIS A 213 -5.77 7.91 7.07
C HIS A 213 -4.62 7.08 7.68
N PRO A 214 -3.33 7.44 7.53
CA PRO A 214 -2.23 6.74 8.22
C PRO A 214 -2.37 6.75 9.74
N ALA A 215 -2.76 7.90 10.32
CA ALA A 215 -2.96 8.01 11.77
C ALA A 215 -4.14 7.14 12.24
N GLY A 216 -5.27 7.21 11.53
CA GLY A 216 -6.43 6.37 11.79
C GLY A 216 -6.14 4.87 11.63
N MET A 217 -5.35 4.49 10.63
CA MET A 217 -4.94 3.11 10.43
C MET A 217 -4.00 2.64 11.54
N THR A 218 -3.06 3.48 11.96
CA THR A 218 -2.16 3.18 13.09
C THR A 218 -2.96 2.98 14.37
N ALA A 219 -3.90 3.90 14.67
CA ALA A 219 -4.80 3.76 15.80
C ALA A 219 -5.63 2.47 15.70
N ALA A 220 -6.19 2.19 14.53
CA ALA A 220 -6.99 0.98 14.33
C ALA A 220 -6.20 -0.29 14.61
N VAL A 221 -4.94 -0.40 14.17
CA VAL A 221 -4.15 -1.62 14.38
C VAL A 221 -3.52 -1.74 15.77
N VAL A 222 -3.13 -0.63 16.39
CA VAL A 222 -2.53 -0.64 17.73
C VAL A 222 -3.60 -0.85 18.80
N LEU A 223 -4.71 -0.10 18.72
CA LEU A 223 -5.80 -0.20 19.71
C LEU A 223 -6.50 -1.57 19.67
N THR A 224 -6.53 -2.23 18.50
CA THR A 224 -7.08 -3.59 18.37
C THR A 224 -6.05 -4.70 18.64
N ALA A 225 -4.86 -4.33 19.15
CA ALA A 225 -3.77 -5.26 19.46
C ALA A 225 -3.29 -6.11 18.27
N ASN A 226 -3.44 -5.61 17.05
CA ASN A 226 -2.96 -6.26 15.83
C ASN A 226 -1.47 -6.00 15.57
N HIS A 227 -0.94 -4.87 16.04
CA HIS A 227 0.42 -4.43 15.78
C HIS A 227 1.00 -3.68 16.99
N TRP A 228 2.31 -3.83 17.20
CA TRP A 228 3.08 -3.00 18.15
C TRP A 228 3.31 -1.59 17.58
N TRP A 229 3.65 -0.61 18.42
CA TRP A 229 4.06 0.72 17.93
C TRP A 229 5.23 0.64 16.97
N LEU A 230 6.21 -0.20 17.30
CA LEU A 230 7.40 -0.40 16.49
C LEU A 230 7.07 -0.89 15.07
N ASP A 231 6.04 -1.73 14.90
CA ASP A 231 5.61 -2.22 13.59
C ASP A 231 5.21 -1.07 12.65
N ALA A 232 4.51 -0.07 13.18
CA ALA A 232 4.08 1.12 12.46
C ALA A 232 5.26 2.04 12.13
N ILE A 233 6.18 2.23 13.08
CA ILE A 233 7.40 3.04 12.90
C ILE A 233 8.28 2.42 11.81
N ILE A 234 8.55 1.12 11.90
CA ILE A 234 9.39 0.40 10.92
C ILE A 234 8.72 0.38 9.55
N ALA A 235 7.38 0.27 9.47
CA ALA A 235 6.66 0.44 8.21
C ALA A 235 6.87 1.83 7.59
N ALA A 236 6.78 2.90 8.39
CA ALA A 236 7.01 4.26 7.91
C ALA A 236 8.45 4.47 7.42
N LEU A 237 9.44 3.95 8.16
CA LEU A 237 10.85 3.97 7.78
C LEU A 237 11.08 3.18 6.48
N LEU A 238 10.49 2.00 6.34
CA LEU A 238 10.60 1.19 5.13
C LEU A 238 10.02 1.91 3.92
N VAL A 239 8.83 2.53 4.05
CA VAL A 239 8.24 3.36 2.99
C VAL A 239 9.18 4.49 2.60
N ALA A 240 9.77 5.19 3.58
CA ALA A 240 10.69 6.29 3.31
C ALA A 240 11.96 5.81 2.57
N VAL A 241 12.57 4.71 3.01
CA VAL A 241 13.74 4.11 2.38
C VAL A 241 13.44 3.72 0.93
N VAL A 242 12.35 3.00 0.68
CA VAL A 242 11.94 2.62 -0.69
C VAL A 242 11.66 3.85 -1.54
N TRP A 243 11.00 4.87 -0.98
CA TRP A 243 10.70 6.11 -1.69
C TRP A 243 11.95 6.90 -2.09
N VAL A 244 12.96 6.95 -1.21
CA VAL A 244 14.27 7.56 -1.49
C VAL A 244 15.03 6.73 -2.53
N ALA A 245 15.06 5.41 -2.38
CA ALA A 245 15.73 4.49 -3.30
C ALA A 245 15.13 4.53 -4.72
N ASP A 246 13.86 4.91 -4.86
CA ASP A 246 13.20 5.10 -6.16
C ASP A 246 13.63 6.41 -6.89
N ALA A 247 14.19 7.40 -6.19
CA ALA A 247 14.52 8.70 -6.77
C ALA A 247 15.52 8.65 -7.95
N PRO A 248 16.60 7.84 -7.92
CA PRO A 248 17.50 7.68 -9.07
C PRO A 248 16.80 7.08 -10.30
N ILE A 249 15.92 6.09 -10.09
CA ILE A 249 15.13 5.45 -11.15
C ILE A 249 14.25 6.49 -11.83
N GLN A 250 13.61 7.36 -11.04
CA GLN A 250 12.79 8.45 -11.56
C GLN A 250 13.57 9.42 -12.43
N ARG A 251 14.72 9.89 -11.94
CA ARG A 251 15.60 10.80 -12.70
C ARG A 251 16.03 10.17 -14.03
N TRP A 252 16.34 8.87 -14.02
CA TRP A 252 16.72 8.15 -15.23
C TRP A 252 15.56 8.02 -16.23
N LEU A 253 14.35 7.68 -15.77
CA LEU A 253 13.15 7.60 -16.61
C LEU A 253 12.80 8.95 -17.23
N GLU A 254 12.88 10.03 -16.45
CA GLU A 254 12.63 11.41 -16.92
C GLU A 254 13.64 11.83 -17.99
N ARG A 255 14.93 11.55 -17.79
CA ARG A 255 15.98 11.82 -18.79
C ARG A 255 15.72 11.09 -20.10
N ARG A 256 15.37 9.80 -20.04
CA ARG A 256 15.05 9.01 -21.24
C ARG A 256 13.85 9.56 -22.00
N LYS A 257 12.79 9.97 -21.27
CA LYS A 257 11.61 10.59 -21.87
C LYS A 257 11.95 11.92 -22.57
N GLN A 258 12.86 12.71 -22.00
CA GLN A 258 13.32 13.96 -22.62
C GLN A 258 14.17 13.71 -23.88
N GLN A 259 15.02 12.68 -23.86
CA GLN A 259 15.83 12.29 -25.02
C GLN A 259 14.96 11.79 -26.19
N SER A 260 13.94 10.97 -25.92
CA SER A 260 13.03 10.49 -26.97
C SER A 260 12.18 11.60 -27.60
N VAL A 261 11.88 12.67 -26.86
CA VAL A 261 11.14 13.83 -27.40
C VAL A 261 12.05 14.72 -28.25
N ARG A 262 13.35 14.80 -27.93
CA ARG A 262 14.33 15.61 -28.67
C ARG A 262 14.82 14.98 -29.98
N GLN A 263 14.64 13.67 -30.15
CA GLN A 263 14.86 12.97 -31.42
C GLN A 263 13.50 12.56 -32.02
N PRO A 264 12.72 13.48 -32.60
CA PRO A 264 11.65 13.05 -33.51
C PRO A 264 12.32 12.30 -34.66
N SER A 265 11.82 11.11 -34.94
CA SER A 265 12.35 10.16 -35.93
C SER A 265 12.91 10.85 -37.17
N ALA A 266 14.23 10.76 -37.37
CA ALA A 266 14.81 10.83 -38.69
C ALA A 266 14.39 9.54 -39.41
N ALA A 267 13.20 9.57 -40.02
CA ALA A 267 12.68 8.53 -40.89
C ALA A 267 11.94 9.23 -42.03
#